data_AF-A0A936XIY4-F1
#
_entry.id   AF-A0A936XIY4-F1
#
_cell.length_a   1.000
_cell.length_b   1.000
_cell.length_c   1.000
_cell.angle_alpha   90.00
_cell.angle_beta   90.00
_cell.angle_gamma   90.00
#
_symmetry.space_group_name_H-M   'P 1'
#
loop_
_entity.id
_entity.type
_entity.pdbx_description
1 polymer ?
#
loop_
_entity_poly.entity_id
_entity_poly.type
_entity_poly.pdbx_seq_one_letter_code
_entity_poly.pdbx_strand_id
1 'polypeptide(L)'
;MRIFLLTVLLFTVMAAPAQEERDTVLNRCPVYITDTATANNFFLEFQKTTLKVYRNQGNLTIGFQQKDQFFTVFFKEKKLRNGKYAIVSGERGKMEVNAKYSFMSGEQVSYVDVSRGTMESTFDKEKNLWHIKLTGQIANSVGRTVSYFKVRADFWIK
;
A
#
# COMPACT_ATOMS: atom_id res chain seq x y z
N MET A 1 43.96 -11.06 -20.66
CA MET A 1 43.65 -10.26 -19.45
C MET A 1 42.45 -9.32 -19.57
N ARG A 2 42.13 -8.74 -20.75
CA ARG A 2 40.99 -7.80 -20.88
C ARG A 2 39.58 -8.41 -20.67
N ILE A 3 39.38 -9.69 -21.03
CA ILE A 3 38.07 -10.37 -20.88
C ILE A 3 37.75 -10.69 -19.41
N PHE A 4 38.79 -11.01 -18.61
CA PHE A 4 38.63 -11.34 -17.19
C PHE A 4 38.23 -10.12 -16.34
N LEU A 5 38.68 -8.93 -16.74
CA LEU A 5 38.28 -7.66 -16.11
C LEU A 5 36.82 -7.30 -16.41
N LEU A 6 36.33 -7.64 -17.60
CA LEU A 6 34.93 -7.41 -18.00
C LEU A 6 33.95 -8.32 -17.26
N THR A 7 34.31 -9.59 -17.01
CA THR A 7 33.45 -10.49 -16.22
C THR A 7 33.38 -10.10 -14.75
N VAL A 8 34.48 -9.65 -14.13
CA VAL A 8 34.47 -9.18 -12.73
C VAL A 8 33.71 -7.86 -12.58
N LEU A 9 33.77 -6.97 -13.58
CA LEU A 9 32.98 -5.73 -13.58
C LEU A 9 31.47 -6.00 -13.77
N LEU A 10 31.08 -7.05 -14.50
CA LEU A 10 29.67 -7.42 -14.66
C LEU A 10 29.04 -8.01 -13.37
N PHE A 11 29.82 -8.71 -12.55
CA PHE A 11 29.32 -9.28 -11.28
C PHE A 11 29.20 -8.28 -10.13
N THR A 12 29.80 -7.09 -10.25
CA THR A 12 29.75 -6.06 -9.20
C THR A 12 28.59 -5.07 -9.35
N VAL A 13 27.82 -5.11 -10.45
CA VAL A 13 26.85 -4.05 -10.77
C VAL A 13 25.40 -4.35 -10.35
N MET A 14 25.00 -5.58 -10.01
CA MET A 14 23.55 -5.84 -9.82
C MET A 14 23.19 -6.68 -8.59
N ALA A 15 23.57 -6.19 -7.41
CA ALA A 15 22.85 -6.53 -6.18
C ALA A 15 22.31 -5.24 -5.55
N ALA A 16 21.48 -4.50 -6.29
CA ALA A 16 20.69 -3.44 -5.67
C ALA A 16 19.64 -4.13 -4.80
N PRO A 17 19.68 -4.04 -3.44
CA PRO A 17 18.73 -4.74 -2.58
C PRO A 17 17.31 -4.46 -3.05
N ALA A 18 16.63 -5.53 -3.49
CA ALA A 18 15.22 -5.48 -3.78
C ALA A 18 14.49 -5.28 -2.45
N GLN A 19 13.40 -4.49 -2.45
CA GLN A 19 12.52 -4.37 -1.29
C GLN A 19 12.15 -5.78 -0.79
N GLU A 20 12.27 -6.03 0.52
CA GLU A 20 12.02 -7.34 1.11
C GLU A 20 10.53 -7.68 0.96
N GLU A 21 10.24 -8.80 0.29
CA GLU A 21 8.87 -9.32 0.21
C GLU A 21 8.60 -10.15 1.46
N ARG A 22 7.64 -9.72 2.27
CA ARG A 22 7.37 -10.33 3.56
C ARG A 22 5.96 -10.07 4.04
N ASP A 23 5.41 -11.10 4.66
CA ASP A 23 4.19 -11.02 5.46
C ASP A 23 4.55 -10.78 6.93
N THR A 24 3.92 -9.79 7.54
CA THR A 24 4.11 -9.39 8.93
C THR A 24 2.78 -9.28 9.63
N VAL A 25 2.62 -9.97 10.76
CA VAL A 25 1.43 -9.84 11.60
C VAL A 25 1.64 -8.69 12.57
N LEU A 26 0.80 -7.66 12.44
CA LEU A 26 0.77 -6.50 13.33
C LEU A 26 -0.24 -6.73 14.44
N ASN A 27 0.12 -6.38 15.67
CA ASN A 27 -0.76 -6.52 16.84
C ASN A 27 -1.93 -5.52 16.84
N ARG A 28 -1.76 -4.39 16.16
CA ARG A 28 -2.78 -3.35 15.98
C ARG A 28 -2.91 -3.02 14.50
N CYS A 29 -4.11 -2.67 14.08
CA CYS A 29 -4.36 -2.28 12.71
C CYS A 29 -3.92 -0.84 12.47
N PRO A 30 -2.99 -0.60 11.53
CA PRO A 30 -2.57 0.76 11.20
C PRO A 30 -3.51 1.45 10.21
N VAL A 31 -4.51 0.75 9.68
CA VAL A 31 -5.45 1.25 8.66
C VAL A 31 -6.78 1.61 9.32
N TYR A 32 -7.30 2.77 8.94
CA TYR A 32 -8.58 3.31 9.40
C TYR A 32 -9.39 3.68 8.18
N ILE A 33 -10.53 3.02 8.02
CA ILE A 33 -11.54 3.40 7.03
C ILE A 33 -12.79 3.73 7.81
N THR A 34 -13.14 5.01 7.85
CA THR A 34 -14.22 5.54 8.69
C THR A 34 -15.32 6.09 7.80
N ASP A 35 -16.55 5.65 8.02
CA ASP A 35 -17.73 6.25 7.41
C ASP A 35 -17.92 7.68 7.93
N THR A 36 -18.02 8.64 7.01
CA THR A 36 -18.20 10.04 7.36
C THR A 36 -19.60 10.37 7.88
N ALA A 37 -20.59 9.52 7.58
CA ALA A 37 -21.97 9.72 8.03
C ALA A 37 -22.23 9.09 9.41
N THR A 38 -21.77 7.85 9.63
CA THR A 38 -22.08 7.08 10.86
C THR A 38 -20.90 6.99 11.84
N ALA A 39 -19.71 7.47 11.47
CA ALA A 39 -18.46 7.30 12.22
C ALA A 39 -18.04 5.83 12.48
N ASN A 40 -18.65 4.87 11.77
CA ASN A 40 -18.28 3.46 11.86
C ASN A 40 -16.93 3.18 11.20
N ASN A 41 -16.14 2.30 11.82
CA ASN A 41 -14.83 1.89 11.32
C ASN A 41 -14.88 0.47 10.75
N PHE A 42 -14.38 0.29 9.53
CA PHE A 42 -14.33 -1.02 8.88
C PHE A 42 -13.12 -1.85 9.33
N PHE A 43 -12.02 -1.18 9.65
CA PHE A 43 -10.86 -1.77 10.30
C PHE A 43 -10.88 -1.43 11.79
N LEU A 44 -10.65 -2.44 12.63
CA LEU A 44 -10.63 -2.31 14.07
C LEU A 44 -9.17 -2.18 14.56
N GLU A 45 -8.85 -1.04 15.16
CA GLU A 45 -7.49 -0.68 15.62
C GLU A 45 -6.89 -1.73 16.57
N PHE A 46 -7.71 -2.25 17.49
CA PHE A 46 -7.27 -3.20 18.52
C PHE A 46 -7.18 -4.65 18.04
N GLN A 47 -7.50 -4.93 16.77
CA GLN A 47 -7.40 -6.27 16.20
C GLN A 47 -6.12 -6.45 15.39
N LYS A 48 -5.65 -7.69 15.34
CA LYS A 48 -4.49 -8.07 14.54
C LYS A 48 -4.76 -7.85 13.05
N THR A 49 -3.72 -7.47 12.32
CA THR A 49 -3.77 -7.27 10.87
C THR A 49 -2.53 -7.86 10.24
N THR A 50 -2.70 -8.58 9.13
CA THR A 50 -1.58 -9.08 8.34
C THR A 50 -1.22 -8.02 7.31
N LEU A 51 -0.01 -7.47 7.44
CA LEU A 51 0.65 -6.65 6.43
C LEU A 51 1.36 -7.58 5.45
N LYS A 52 1.08 -7.44 4.16
CA LYS A 52 1.70 -8.18 3.07
C LYS A 52 2.45 -7.22 2.18
N VAL A 53 3.75 -7.40 2.04
CA VAL A 53 4.57 -6.63 1.10
C VAL A 53 5.07 -7.59 0.04
N TYR A 54 4.64 -7.40 -1.21
CA TYR A 54 4.95 -8.32 -2.31
C TYR A 54 5.02 -7.57 -3.63
N ARG A 55 5.49 -8.26 -4.69
CA ARG A 55 5.46 -7.72 -6.04
C ARG A 55 4.33 -8.31 -6.86
N ASN A 56 3.56 -7.44 -7.50
CA ASN A 56 2.59 -7.85 -8.52
C ASN A 56 3.04 -7.29 -9.86
N GLN A 57 3.34 -8.15 -10.84
CA GLN A 57 3.87 -7.76 -12.16
C GLN A 57 5.11 -6.84 -12.06
N GLY A 58 5.97 -7.09 -11.06
CA GLY A 58 7.20 -6.32 -10.79
C GLY A 58 6.99 -5.03 -9.98
N ASN A 59 5.76 -4.59 -9.81
CA ASN A 59 5.40 -3.40 -9.03
C ASN A 59 5.23 -3.72 -7.55
N LEU A 60 5.70 -2.83 -6.68
CA LEU A 60 5.51 -2.98 -5.24
C LEU A 60 4.02 -2.93 -4.89
N THR A 61 3.55 -3.87 -4.10
CA THR A 61 2.18 -3.93 -3.59
C THR A 61 2.22 -4.12 -2.08
N ILE A 62 1.45 -3.31 -1.37
CA ILE A 62 1.30 -3.37 0.07
C ILE A 62 -0.16 -3.65 0.39
N GLY A 63 -0.44 -4.82 0.95
CA GLY A 63 -1.77 -5.25 1.35
C GLY A 63 -1.90 -5.31 2.87
N PHE A 64 -3.08 -4.97 3.37
CA PHE A 64 -3.51 -5.15 4.74
C PHE A 64 -4.71 -6.06 4.75
N GLN A 65 -4.69 -7.07 5.61
CA GLN A 65 -5.79 -8.02 5.76
C GLN A 65 -6.19 -8.11 7.23
N GLN A 66 -7.49 -7.89 7.50
CA GLN A 66 -8.09 -8.09 8.81
C GLN A 66 -9.45 -8.79 8.62
N LYS A 67 -9.53 -10.08 9.02
CA LYS A 67 -10.69 -10.93 8.73
C LYS A 67 -11.02 -10.92 7.23
N ASP A 68 -12.23 -10.52 6.88
CA ASP A 68 -12.75 -10.43 5.51
C ASP A 68 -12.54 -9.05 4.88
N GLN A 69 -11.79 -8.16 5.54
CA GLN A 69 -11.48 -6.81 5.10
C GLN A 69 -10.06 -6.73 4.56
N PHE A 70 -9.91 -6.08 3.41
CA PHE A 70 -8.64 -5.93 2.71
C PHE A 70 -8.44 -4.49 2.26
N PHE A 71 -7.23 -3.98 2.43
CA PHE A 71 -6.85 -2.68 1.92
C PHE A 71 -5.49 -2.80 1.23
N THR A 72 -5.42 -2.44 -0.05
CA THR A 72 -4.24 -2.67 -0.87
C THR A 72 -3.80 -1.40 -1.56
N VAL A 73 -2.50 -1.10 -1.46
CA VAL A 73 -1.82 -0.01 -2.15
C VAL A 73 -0.92 -0.60 -3.22
N PHE A 74 -1.19 -0.23 -4.47
CA PHE A 74 -0.44 -0.60 -5.66
C PHE A 74 0.46 0.57 -6.06
N PHE A 75 1.75 0.34 -5.97
CA PHE A 75 2.75 1.28 -6.48
C PHE A 75 2.93 1.04 -7.98
N LYS A 76 3.30 2.08 -8.72
CA LYS A 76 3.75 1.94 -10.12
C LYS A 76 5.27 1.82 -10.24
N GLU A 77 5.95 1.74 -9.10
CA GLU A 77 7.40 1.65 -9.02
C GLU A 77 7.82 0.34 -8.36
N LYS A 78 9.02 -0.11 -8.72
CA LYS A 78 9.63 -1.31 -8.13
C LYS A 78 10.08 -1.07 -6.68
N LYS A 79 10.33 0.16 -6.27
CA LYS A 79 10.88 0.49 -4.96
C LYS A 79 10.22 1.75 -4.42
N LEU A 80 10.19 1.86 -3.09
CA LEU A 80 9.82 3.10 -2.43
C LEU A 80 10.87 4.17 -2.69
N ARG A 81 10.39 5.41 -2.73
CA ARG A 81 11.23 6.60 -2.76
C ARG A 81 10.73 7.56 -1.71
N ASN A 82 11.63 8.42 -1.25
CA ASN A 82 11.23 9.54 -0.41
C ASN A 82 10.39 10.51 -1.24
N GLY A 83 9.23 10.89 -0.71
CA GLY A 83 8.38 11.88 -1.34
C GLY A 83 6.90 11.61 -1.14
N LYS A 84 6.12 12.38 -1.90
CA LYS A 84 4.66 12.39 -1.84
C LYS A 84 4.09 11.83 -3.13
N TYR A 85 3.23 10.83 -2.99
CA TYR A 85 2.50 10.18 -4.06
C TYR A 85 1.05 10.68 -4.08
N ALA A 86 0.51 10.90 -5.26
CA ALA A 86 -0.93 11.13 -5.41
C ALA A 86 -1.66 9.78 -5.49
N ILE A 87 -2.76 9.65 -4.75
CA ILE A 87 -3.65 8.49 -4.88
C ILE A 87 -4.65 8.80 -5.97
N VAL A 88 -4.64 8.00 -7.03
CA VAL A 88 -5.51 8.16 -8.20
C VAL A 88 -6.22 6.85 -8.53
N SER A 89 -7.45 6.97 -9.03
CA SER A 89 -8.16 5.84 -9.64
C SER A 89 -7.69 5.72 -11.11
N GLY A 90 -6.99 4.63 -11.43
CA GLY A 90 -6.44 4.38 -12.77
C GLY A 90 -4.92 4.58 -12.88
N GLU A 91 -4.41 4.63 -14.11
CA GLU A 91 -2.98 4.72 -14.42
C GLU A 91 -2.66 6.07 -15.09
N ARG A 92 -1.93 6.98 -14.43
CA ARG A 92 -1.62 8.29 -15.02
C ARG A 92 -0.15 8.74 -14.96
N GLY A 93 0.71 8.21 -14.08
CA GLY A 93 2.12 8.65 -14.07
C GLY A 93 3.08 8.10 -13.01
N LYS A 94 4.27 8.73 -12.96
CA LYS A 94 5.30 8.55 -11.91
C LYS A 94 4.87 9.30 -10.65
N MET A 95 5.25 8.83 -9.46
CA MET A 95 4.78 9.39 -8.17
C MET A 95 3.25 9.34 -7.97
N GLU A 96 2.62 8.32 -8.54
CA GLU A 96 1.22 8.01 -8.31
C GLU A 96 1.07 6.59 -7.80
N VAL A 97 0.07 6.38 -6.96
CA VAL A 97 -0.32 5.06 -6.47
C VAL A 97 -1.81 4.86 -6.64
N ASN A 98 -2.20 3.60 -6.80
CA ASN A 98 -3.60 3.20 -6.74
C ASN A 98 -3.85 2.53 -5.40
N ALA A 99 -4.93 2.88 -4.73
CA ALA A 99 -5.33 2.22 -3.49
C ALA A 99 -6.75 1.69 -3.62
N LYS A 100 -6.98 0.49 -3.11
CA LYS A 100 -8.28 -0.19 -3.16
C LYS A 100 -8.62 -0.73 -1.78
N TYR A 101 -9.89 -0.59 -1.43
CA TYR A 101 -10.51 -1.31 -0.34
C TYR A 101 -11.37 -2.43 -0.91
N SER A 102 -11.30 -3.61 -0.33
CA SER A 102 -12.14 -4.72 -0.73
C SER A 102 -12.57 -5.53 0.46
N PHE A 103 -13.76 -6.11 0.37
CA PHE A 103 -14.32 -6.92 1.44
C PHE A 103 -15.06 -8.12 0.86
N MET A 104 -15.03 -9.22 1.60
CA MET A 104 -15.78 -10.43 1.25
C MET A 104 -17.12 -10.42 2.00
N SER A 105 -18.19 -10.71 1.29
CA SER A 105 -19.52 -10.91 1.85
C SER A 105 -20.09 -12.21 1.26
N GLY A 106 -19.95 -13.30 2.00
CA GLY A 106 -20.23 -14.64 1.48
C GLY A 106 -19.24 -15.02 0.39
N GLU A 107 -19.74 -15.39 -0.79
CA GLU A 107 -18.92 -15.78 -1.96
C GLU A 107 -18.54 -14.60 -2.86
N GLN A 108 -19.07 -13.40 -2.59
CA GLN A 108 -18.83 -12.22 -3.42
C GLN A 108 -17.75 -11.32 -2.82
N VAL A 109 -16.84 -10.85 -3.68
CA VAL A 109 -15.82 -9.86 -3.34
C VAL A 109 -16.21 -8.51 -3.91
N SER A 110 -16.39 -7.52 -3.05
CA SER A 110 -16.63 -6.14 -3.46
C SER A 110 -15.32 -5.36 -3.47
N TYR A 111 -15.08 -4.58 -4.52
CA TYR A 111 -13.91 -3.72 -4.65
C TYR A 111 -14.35 -2.26 -4.76
N VAL A 112 -13.68 -1.39 -4.01
CA VAL A 112 -13.92 0.05 -4.02
C VAL A 112 -12.59 0.79 -4.11
N ASP A 113 -12.46 1.64 -5.12
CA ASP A 113 -11.26 2.43 -5.31
C ASP A 113 -11.23 3.63 -4.35
N VAL A 114 -10.04 3.95 -3.83
CA VAL A 114 -9.80 5.23 -3.17
C VAL A 114 -9.78 6.30 -4.28
N SER A 115 -10.77 7.20 -4.23
CA SER A 115 -11.03 8.15 -5.31
C SER A 115 -10.06 9.32 -5.33
N ARG A 116 -9.59 9.75 -4.15
CA ARG A 116 -8.62 10.84 -4.02
C ARG A 116 -7.83 10.71 -2.73
N GLY A 117 -6.56 11.11 -2.76
CA GLY A 117 -5.75 11.19 -1.56
C GLY A 117 -4.28 11.43 -1.84
N THR A 118 -3.49 11.38 -0.79
CA THR A 118 -2.04 11.48 -0.85
C THR A 118 -1.40 10.44 0.05
N MET A 119 -0.23 9.95 -0.35
CA MET A 119 0.59 9.07 0.45
C MET A 119 2.00 9.65 0.54
N GLU A 120 2.56 9.70 1.74
CA GLU A 120 3.92 10.16 1.99
C GLU A 120 4.76 8.95 2.40
N SER A 121 5.94 8.84 1.80
CA SER A 121 6.90 7.78 2.08
C SER A 121 8.21 8.44 2.51
N THR A 122 8.71 8.06 3.68
CA THR A 122 9.95 8.59 4.26
C THR A 122 10.81 7.46 4.80
N PHE A 123 12.07 7.40 4.40
CA PHE A 123 13.01 6.41 4.89
C PHE A 123 13.70 6.90 6.16
N ASP A 124 13.52 6.17 7.26
CA ASP A 124 14.22 6.36 8.53
C ASP A 124 15.54 5.59 8.48
N LYS A 125 16.65 6.34 8.41
CA LYS A 125 18.02 5.78 8.32
C LYS A 125 18.47 5.10 9.61
N GLU A 126 17.96 5.53 10.76
CA GLU A 126 18.36 4.96 12.06
C GLU A 126 17.73 3.60 12.26
N LYS A 127 16.44 3.48 11.92
CA LYS A 127 15.69 2.23 12.05
C LYS A 127 15.82 1.31 10.85
N ASN A 128 16.34 1.82 9.73
CA ASN A 128 16.38 1.13 8.44
C ASN A 128 14.98 0.65 8.03
N LEU A 129 13.99 1.54 8.15
CA LEU A 129 12.58 1.29 7.86
C LEU A 129 11.98 2.44 7.05
N TRP A 130 11.04 2.10 6.18
CA TRP A 130 10.17 3.05 5.51
C TRP A 130 8.95 3.35 6.36
N HIS A 131 8.75 4.64 6.63
CA HIS A 131 7.52 5.18 7.19
C HIS A 131 6.58 5.56 6.06
N ILE A 132 5.36 5.02 6.08
CA ILE A 132 4.33 5.35 5.09
C ILE A 132 3.11 5.92 5.81
N LYS A 133 2.70 7.11 5.37
CA LYS A 133 1.47 7.76 5.80
C LYS A 133 0.55 7.93 4.61
N LEU A 134 -0.66 7.40 4.70
CA LEU A 134 -1.67 7.49 3.67
C LEU A 134 -2.89 8.26 4.20
N THR A 135 -3.41 9.18 3.41
CA THR A 135 -4.71 9.82 3.66
C THR A 135 -5.48 9.88 2.36
N GLY A 136 -6.72 9.41 2.37
CA GLY A 136 -7.57 9.43 1.18
C GLY A 136 -9.05 9.40 1.52
N GLN A 137 -9.84 9.32 0.46
CA GLN A 137 -11.29 9.26 0.51
C GLN A 137 -11.78 8.20 -0.47
N ILE A 138 -12.77 7.43 -0.03
CA ILE A 138 -13.52 6.51 -0.88
C ILE A 138 -14.89 7.14 -1.09
N ALA A 139 -15.37 7.13 -2.33
CA ALA A 139 -16.75 7.46 -2.66
C ALA A 139 -17.41 6.17 -3.17
N ASN A 140 -18.43 5.69 -2.46
CA ASN A 140 -19.20 4.53 -2.87
C ASN A 140 -20.61 4.96 -3.24
N SER A 141 -21.02 4.66 -4.47
CA SER A 141 -22.35 4.98 -4.98
C SER A 141 -23.16 3.69 -5.08
N VAL A 142 -24.21 3.59 -4.25
CA VAL A 142 -25.15 2.46 -4.29
C VAL A 142 -26.51 3.01 -4.70
N GLY A 143 -26.93 2.73 -5.93
CA GLY A 143 -28.16 3.29 -6.51
C GLY A 143 -28.09 4.82 -6.61
N ARG A 144 -28.96 5.52 -5.86
CA ARG A 144 -29.02 7.00 -5.82
C ARG A 144 -28.28 7.62 -4.64
N THR A 145 -27.72 6.81 -3.73
CA THR A 145 -27.05 7.30 -2.52
C THR A 145 -25.55 7.21 -2.69
N VAL A 146 -24.85 8.29 -2.33
CA VAL A 146 -23.38 8.35 -2.29
C VAL A 146 -22.93 8.39 -0.84
N SER A 147 -22.12 7.42 -0.43
CA SER A 147 -21.48 7.39 0.87
C SER A 147 -19.99 7.70 0.73
N TYR A 148 -19.46 8.48 1.66
CA TYR A 148 -18.04 8.86 1.67
C TYR A 148 -17.36 8.25 2.89
N PHE A 149 -16.17 7.68 2.66
CA PHE A 149 -15.35 7.10 3.71
C PHE A 149 -13.99 7.77 3.72
N LYS A 150 -13.49 8.08 4.91
CA LYS A 150 -12.14 8.61 5.10
C LYS A 150 -11.18 7.46 5.31
N VAL A 151 -10.10 7.43 4.53
CA VAL A 151 -9.03 6.44 4.64
C VAL A 151 -7.81 7.09 5.27
N ARG A 152 -7.26 6.47 6.30
CA ARG A 152 -5.96 6.81 6.88
C ARG A 152 -5.16 5.54 7.11
N ALA A 153 -3.87 5.57 6.82
CA ALA A 153 -2.95 4.52 7.25
C ALA A 153 -1.63 5.13 7.71
N ASP A 154 -1.04 4.59 8.78
CA ASP A 154 0.26 5.01 9.29
C ASP A 154 1.03 3.77 9.77
N PHE A 155 2.07 3.38 9.02
CA PHE A 155 2.76 2.11 9.25
C PHE A 155 4.23 2.13 8.78
N TRP A 156 4.96 1.11 9.24
CA TRP A 156 6.38 0.93 8.97
C TRP A 156 6.64 -0.37 8.21
N ILE A 157 7.49 -0.33 7.20
CA ILE A 157 7.94 -1.52 6.45
C ILE A 157 9.46 -1.53 6.29
N LYS A 158 10.06 -2.71 6.13
CA LYS A 158 11.47 -2.87 5.76
C LYS A 158 11.65 -2.68 4.27
#